data_AF-A0ABD6T4A9-F1
#
_entry.id   AF-A0ABD6T4A9-F1
#
_cell.length_a   1.000
_cell.length_b   1.000
_cell.length_c   1.000
_cell.angle_alpha   90.00
_cell.angle_beta   90.00
_cell.angle_gamma   90.00
#
_symmetry.space_group_name_H-M   'P 1'
#
loop_
_entity.id
_entity.type
_entity.pdbx_description
1 polymer ?
#
loop_
_entity_poly.entity_id
_entity_poly.type
_entity_poly.pdbx_seq_one_letter_code
_entity_poly.pdbx_strand_id
1 'polypeptide(L)' 'MLLRQEVERRKLLIIRKLLSLGLSEINGKTLDQLTLTQLEGILKTGLQLLEGKSNAKAANNI' A
#
# COMPACT_ATOMS: atom_id res chain seq x y z
N MET A 1 8.46 17.16 19.80
CA MET A 1 8.24 17.25 18.34
C MET A 1 7.20 16.21 17.92
N LEU A 2 5.93 16.59 17.81
CA LEU A 2 4.81 15.67 17.51
C LEU A 2 4.77 15.20 16.05
N LEU A 3 5.27 16.03 15.12
CA LEU A 3 5.24 15.78 13.68
C LEU A 3 6.01 14.51 13.26
N ARG A 4 7.20 14.28 13.82
CA ARG A 4 7.99 13.08 13.48
C ARG A 4 7.29 11.80 13.92
N GLN A 5 6.69 11.80 15.11
CA GLN A 5 5.99 10.63 15.63
C GLN A 5 4.72 10.31 14.82
N GLU A 6 4.01 11.33 14.34
CA GLU A 6 2.83 11.12 13.51
C GLU A 6 3.18 10.53 12.14
N VAL A 7 4.28 10.98 11.54
CA VAL A 7 4.80 10.43 10.28
C VAL A 7 5.17 8.96 10.45
N GLU A 8 5.90 8.60 11.50
CA GLU A 8 6.28 7.21 11.77
C GLU A 8 5.07 6.30 12.03
N ARG A 9 4.05 6.80 12.75
CA ARG A 9 2.80 6.05 12.97
C ARG A 9 2.06 5.75 11.67
N ARG A 10 1.94 6.75 10.79
CA ARG A 10 1.32 6.57 9.47
C ARG A 10 2.12 5.61 8.60
N LYS A 11 3.44 5.73 8.61
CA LYS A 11 4.34 4.84 7.88
C LYS A 11 4.11 3.39 8.28
N LEU A 12 4.10 3.11 9.58
CA LEU A 12 3.88 1.76 10.11
C LEU A 12 2.49 1.19 9.73
N LEU A 13 1.44 2.02 9.79
CA LEU A 13 0.09 1.63 9.41
C LEU A 13 0.03 1.17 7.94
N ILE A 14 0.66 1.92 7.04
CA ILE A 14 0.68 1.61 5.61
C ILE A 14 1.50 0.36 5.34
N ILE A 15 2.67 0.22 5.96
CA ILE A 15 3.51 -0.99 5.85
C ILE A 15 2.71 -2.23 6.23
N ARG A 16 1.95 -2.21 7.35
CA ARG A 16 1.09 -3.33 7.74
C ARG A 16 0.04 -3.66 6.69
N LYS A 17 -0.62 -2.66 6.10
CA LYS A 17 -1.59 -2.87 5.02
C LYS A 17 -0.95 -3.50 3.79
N LEU A 18 0.21 -3.00 3.37
CA LEU A 18 0.94 -3.55 2.23
C LEU A 18 1.37 -5.00 2.48
N LEU A 19 1.85 -5.32 3.68
CA LEU A 19 2.15 -6.70 4.09
C LEU A 19 0.90 -7.59 4.05
N SER A 20 -0.26 -7.09 4.48
CA SER A 20 -1.54 -7.81 4.36
C SER A 20 -1.99 -8.02 2.91
N LEU A 21 -1.50 -7.21 1.97
CA LEU A 21 -1.68 -7.41 0.53
C LEU A 21 -0.63 -8.36 -0.08
N GLY A 22 0.27 -8.91 0.74
CA GLY A 22 1.36 -9.80 0.30
C GLY A 22 2.59 -9.07 -0.24
N LEU A 23 2.69 -7.75 -0.05
CA LEU A 23 3.84 -6.96 -0.48
C LEU A 23 4.83 -6.83 0.67
N SER A 24 6.01 -7.48 0.55
CA SER A 24 7.11 -7.37 1.51
C SER A 24 8.25 -6.47 1.01
N GLU A 25 8.36 -6.32 -0.30
CA GLU A 25 9.41 -5.55 -0.97
C GLU A 25 8.89 -4.95 -2.28
N ILE A 26 9.47 -3.82 -2.66
CA ILE A 26 9.17 -3.13 -3.92
C ILE A 26 10.47 -2.63 -4.53
N ASN A 27 10.70 -3.02 -5.79
CA ASN A 27 11.89 -2.64 -6.54
C ASN A 27 13.20 -2.99 -5.81
N GLY A 28 13.26 -4.17 -5.19
CA GLY A 28 14.42 -4.63 -4.41
C GLY A 28 14.65 -3.88 -3.09
N LYS A 29 13.71 -3.04 -2.65
CA LYS A 29 13.76 -2.33 -1.36
C LYS A 29 12.66 -2.84 -0.44
N THR A 30 13.01 -3.01 0.83
CA THR A 30 12.02 -3.30 1.87
C THR A 30 11.11 -2.10 2.11
N LEU A 31 9.88 -2.34 2.57
CA LEU A 31 8.91 -1.26 2.78
C LEU A 31 9.37 -0.19 3.78
N ASP A 32 10.23 -0.54 4.75
CA ASP A 32 10.77 0.43 5.70
C ASP A 32 11.76 1.42 5.06
N GLN A 33 12.41 1.05 3.95
CA GLN A 33 13.33 1.94 3.23
C GLN A 33 12.61 2.96 2.34
N LEU A 34 11.27 2.86 2.23
CA LEU A 34 10.46 3.75 1.42
C LEU A 34 10.00 4.97 2.23
N THR A 35 9.85 6.11 1.55
CA THR A 35 9.27 7.30 2.16
C THR A 35 7.76 7.13 2.33
N LEU A 36 7.16 7.91 3.24
CA LEU A 36 5.71 7.88 3.48
C LEU A 36 4.91 8.06 2.18
N THR A 37 5.29 9.04 1.34
CA THR A 37 4.62 9.32 0.07
C THR A 37 4.72 8.16 -0.93
N GLN A 38 5.87 7.46 -0.96
CA GLN A 38 6.03 6.28 -1.81
C GLN A 38 5.12 5.14 -1.35
N LEU A 39 5.09 4.89 -0.04
CA LEU A 39 4.21 3.88 0.57
C LEU A 39 2.72 4.17 0.31
N GLU A 40 2.30 5.44 0.42
CA GLU A 40 0.94 5.87 0.09
C GLU A 40 0.59 5.64 -1.38
N GLY A 41 1.51 5.98 -2.31
CA GLY A 41 1.32 5.76 -3.74
C GLY A 41 1.13 4.27 -4.08
N ILE A 42 1.99 3.42 -3.51
CA ILE A 42 1.93 1.97 -3.68
C ILE A 42 0.61 1.42 -3.14
N LEU A 43 0.22 1.84 -1.92
CA LEU A 43 -1.02 1.37 -1.31
C LEU A 43 -2.22 1.74 -2.18
N LYS A 44 -2.26 2.96 -2.72
CA LYS A 44 -3.32 3.40 -3.62
C LYS A 44 -3.37 2.57 -4.90
N THR A 45 -2.23 2.35 -5.56
CA THR A 45 -2.17 1.52 -6.77
C THR A 45 -2.57 0.06 -6.49
N GLY A 46 -2.11 -0.51 -5.37
CA GLY A 46 -2.49 -1.86 -4.96
C GLY A 46 -4.01 -1.99 -4.73
N LEU A 47 -4.62 -1.02 -4.06
CA LEU A 47 -6.07 -0.98 -3.85
C LEU A 47 -6.84 -0.78 -5.17
N GLN A 48 -6.38 0.10 -6.06
CA GLN A 48 -7.00 0.31 -7.37
C GLN A 48 -6.93 -0.94 -8.25
N LEU A 49 -5.82 -1.70 -8.20
CA LEU A 49 -5.72 -2.99 -8.90
C LEU A 49 -6.70 -4.02 -8.34
N LEU A 50 -6.87 -4.07 -7.03
CA LEU A 50 -7.83 -4.96 -6.36
C LEU A 50 -9.28 -4.59 -6.70
N GLU A 51 -9.62 -3.31 -6.67
CA GLU A 51 -10.94 -2.82 -7.10
C GLU A 51 -11.19 -3.08 -8.58
N GLY A 52 -10.22 -2.78 -9.45
CA GLY A 52 -10.33 -3.03 -10.89
C GLY A 52 -10.50 -4.51 -11.21
N LYS A 53 -9.80 -5.40 -10.50
CA LYS A 53 -9.99 -6.85 -10.59
C LYS A 53 -11.37 -7.28 -10.10
N SER A 54 -11.89 -6.65 -9.06
CA SER A 54 -13.24 -6.90 -8.55
C SER A 54 -14.31 -6.52 -9.59
N ASN A 55 -14.16 -5.35 -10.23
CA ASN A 55 -15.07 -4.87 -11.28
C ASN A 55 -14.99 -5.71 -12.56
N ALA A 56 -13.79 -6.13 -12.99
CA ALA A 56 -13.62 -7.03 -14.13
C ALA A 56 -14.26 -8.41 -13.88
N LYS A 57 -14.17 -8.92 -12.65
CA LYS A 57 -14.83 -10.19 -12.26
C LYS A 57 -16.35 -10.05 -12.19
N ALA A 58 -16.87 -8.88 -11.84
CA ALA A 58 -18.32 -8.60 -11.86
C ALA A 58 -18.88 -8.45 -13.28
N ALA A 59 -18.09 -7.93 -14.23
CA ALA A 59 -18.51 -7.78 -15.63
C ALA A 59 -18.55 -9.10 -16.43
N ASN A 60 -17.81 -10.13 -16.01
CA ASN A 60 -17.72 -11.41 -16.72
C ASN A 60 -18.79 -12.45 -16.31
N ASN A 61 -19.94 -11.99 -15.80
CA ASN A 61 -21.03 -12.86 -15.36
C ASN A 61 -22.35 -12.56 -16.08
N ILE A 62 -22.28 -12.08 -17.33
CA ILE A 62 -23.41 -11.84 -18.23
C ILE A 62 -23.48 -12.96 -19.26
#